data_AF-A0A7K4DQX4-F1
#
_entry.id   AF-A0A7K4DQX4-F1
#
_cell.length_a   1.000
_cell.length_b   1.000
_cell.length_c   1.000
_cell.angle_alpha   90.00
_cell.angle_beta   90.00
_cell.angle_gamma   90.00
#
_symmetry.space_group_name_H-M   'P 1'
#
loop_
_entity.id
_entity.type
_entity.pdbx_description
1 polymer ?
#
loop_
_entity_poly.entity_id
_entity_poly.type
_entity_poly.pdbx_seq_one_letter_code
_entity_poly.pdbx_strand_id
1 'polypeptide(L)' 'MHGANYRTATGQVFTRKEYIKGKPQIKIAKFQGGKRGTYQYCVQLSLNEKIQIRHMAIESTRLAANKTLEKKTGESGYY' A
#
# COMPACT_ATOMS: atom_id res chain seq x y z
N MET A 1 3.50 -19.46 0.11
CA MET A 1 3.52 -18.95 -1.28
C MET A 1 4.25 -17.62 -1.36
N HIS A 2 5.18 -17.50 -2.32
CA HIS A 2 6.05 -16.32 -2.47
C HIS A 2 5.40 -15.20 -3.29
N GLY A 3 5.96 -13.99 -3.20
CA GLY A 3 5.45 -12.81 -3.90
C GLY A 3 5.63 -12.90 -5.41
N ALA A 4 6.72 -13.53 -5.85
CA ALA A 4 7.01 -13.76 -7.26
C ALA A 4 5.87 -14.48 -7.99
N ASN A 5 5.20 -15.43 -7.32
CA ASN A 5 4.13 -16.24 -7.90
C ASN A 5 2.90 -15.42 -8.33
N TYR A 6 2.74 -14.19 -7.80
CA TYR A 6 1.59 -13.32 -8.07
C TYR A 6 1.99 -11.97 -8.65
N ARG A 7 3.25 -11.81 -9.08
CA ARG A 7 3.78 -10.53 -9.57
C ARG A 7 3.13 -10.12 -10.88
N THR A 8 2.97 -11.08 -11.79
CA THR A 8 2.31 -10.87 -13.08
C THR A 8 0.81 -11.06 -12.91
N ALA A 9 0.01 -10.08 -13.34
CA ALA A 9 -1.44 -10.21 -13.37
C ALA A 9 -1.84 -11.18 -14.49
N THR A 10 -2.20 -12.41 -14.11
CA THR A 10 -2.67 -13.45 -15.04
C THR A 10 -4.14 -13.78 -14.76
N GLY A 11 -4.90 -14.03 -15.82
CA GLY A 11 -6.33 -14.36 -15.73
C GLY A 11 -7.27 -13.17 -15.57
N GLN A 12 -8.52 -13.46 -15.22
CA GLN A 12 -9.59 -12.46 -15.07
C GLN A 12 -9.60 -11.85 -13.66
N VAL A 13 -10.00 -10.58 -13.56
CA VAL A 13 -10.09 -9.87 -12.27
C VAL A 13 -11.18 -10.46 -11.37
N PHE A 14 -10.78 -10.93 -10.19
CA PHE A 14 -11.67 -11.59 -9.23
C PHE A 14 -12.07 -10.64 -8.10
N THR A 15 -13.00 -9.72 -8.38
CA THR A 15 -13.36 -8.61 -7.46
C THR A 15 -14.82 -8.62 -7.00
N ARG A 16 -15.71 -9.31 -7.73
CA ARG A 16 -17.16 -9.30 -7.49
C ARG A 16 -17.51 -10.05 -6.20
N LYS A 17 -17.91 -9.29 -5.18
CA LYS A 17 -18.08 -9.83 -3.82
C LYS A 17 -19.25 -10.81 -3.70
N GLU A 18 -20.27 -10.67 -4.56
CA GLU A 18 -21.45 -11.53 -4.59
C GLU A 18 -21.13 -12.99 -5.00
N TYR A 19 -20.05 -13.21 -5.76
CA TYR A 19 -19.63 -14.55 -6.19
C TYR A 19 -18.50 -15.16 -5.34
N ILE A 20 -17.96 -14.41 -4.37
CA ILE A 20 -16.76 -14.80 -3.59
C ILE A 20 -17.11 -15.01 -2.12
N LYS A 21 -17.18 -16.27 -1.69
CA LYS A 21 -17.37 -16.62 -0.28
C LYS A 21 -16.01 -16.78 0.43
N GLY A 22 -15.89 -16.26 1.65
CA GLY A 22 -14.71 -16.49 2.50
C GLY A 22 -13.44 -15.73 2.09
N LYS A 23 -13.55 -14.52 1.52
CA LYS A 23 -12.37 -13.72 1.19
C LYS A 23 -11.56 -13.37 2.44
N PRO A 24 -10.22 -13.50 2.42
CA PRO A 24 -9.38 -13.09 3.54
C PRO A 24 -9.46 -11.58 3.80
N GLN A 25 -9.28 -11.17 5.05
CA GLN A 25 -9.10 -9.77 5.41
C GLN A 25 -7.74 -9.25 4.92
N ILE A 26 -7.71 -8.03 4.39
CA ILE A 26 -6.46 -7.38 4.00
C ILE A 26 -5.60 -7.05 5.22
N LYS A 27 -4.27 -7.17 5.09
CA LYS A 27 -3.34 -6.83 6.18
C LYS A 27 -3.12 -5.33 6.37
N ILE A 28 -3.51 -4.50 5.40
CA ILE A 28 -3.32 -3.05 5.46
C ILE A 28 -4.25 -2.50 6.54
N ALA A 29 -3.67 -1.98 7.62
CA ALA A 29 -4.42 -1.52 8.78
C ALA A 29 -4.90 -0.06 8.64
N LYS A 30 -4.06 0.80 8.05
CA LYS A 30 -4.31 2.23 7.87
C LYS A 30 -3.89 2.67 6.48
N PHE A 31 -4.72 3.45 5.82
CA PHE A 31 -4.44 3.99 4.48
C PHE A 31 -3.85 5.41 4.50
N GLN A 32 -3.90 6.07 5.66
CA GLN A 32 -3.39 7.43 5.87
C GLN A 32 -2.51 7.43 7.12
N GLY A 33 -1.45 8.23 7.10
CA GLY A 33 -0.52 8.43 8.22
C GLY A 33 -0.10 9.89 8.30
N GLY A 34 0.62 10.26 9.37
CA GLY A 34 1.02 11.65 9.57
C GLY A 34 -0.14 12.58 9.95
N LYS A 35 0.10 13.89 9.89
CA LYS A 35 -0.83 14.93 10.33
C LYS A 35 -1.48 15.60 9.12
N ARG A 36 -2.82 15.52 9.02
CA ARG A 36 -3.55 16.25 7.97
C ARG A 36 -3.24 17.74 8.03
N GLY A 37 -2.94 18.33 6.87
CA GLY A 37 -2.62 19.74 6.73
C GLY A 37 -2.39 20.13 5.27
N THR A 38 -2.07 21.40 5.06
CA THR A 38 -1.69 21.92 3.75
C THR A 38 -0.17 21.92 3.65
N TYR A 39 0.35 21.20 2.66
CA TYR A 39 1.78 21.09 2.38
C TYR A 39 2.06 21.75 1.03
N GLN A 40 3.21 22.43 0.91
CA GLN A 40 3.60 23.09 -0.34
C GLN A 40 3.99 22.09 -1.43
N TYR A 41 4.47 20.91 -1.04
CA TYR A 41 5.00 19.89 -1.94
C TYR A 41 4.29 18.55 -1.74
N CYS A 42 4.11 17.83 -2.85
CA CYS A 42 3.61 16.46 -2.87
C CYS A 42 4.63 15.57 -3.58
N VAL A 43 4.98 14.45 -2.95
CA VAL A 43 5.87 13.45 -3.53
C VAL A 43 5.07 12.17 -3.72
N GLN A 44 5.14 11.59 -4.91
CA GLN A 44 4.41 10.38 -5.27
C GLN A 44 5.37 9.30 -5.72
N LEU A 45 5.15 8.08 -5.23
CA LEU A 45 5.83 6.89 -5.73
C LEU A 45 5.00 6.31 -6.87
N SER A 46 5.49 6.46 -8.09
CA SER A 46 4.87 5.90 -9.29
C SER A 46 5.53 4.58 -9.70
N LEU A 47 4.74 3.68 -10.28
CA LEU A 47 5.22 2.39 -10.81
C LEU A 47 5.44 2.52 -12.31
N ASN A 48 6.59 2.01 -12.79
CA ASN A 48 6.94 1.99 -14.21
C ASN A 48 6.59 0.66 -14.89
N GLU A 49 6.09 -0.32 -14.13
CA GLU A 49 5.78 -1.66 -14.61
C GLU A 49 4.35 -2.06 -14.26
N LYS A 50 3.74 -2.88 -15.12
CA LYS A 50 2.41 -3.45 -14.88
C LYS A 50 2.53 -4.72 -14.04
N ILE A 51 2.35 -4.58 -12.74
CA ILE A 51 2.44 -5.69 -11.78
C ILE A 51 1.27 -5.70 -10.81
N GLN A 52 1.03 -6.86 -10.20
CA GLN A 52 0.13 -6.99 -9.06
C GLN A 52 0.94 -6.99 -7.76
N ILE A 53 0.59 -6.08 -6.85
CA ILE A 53 1.23 -5.94 -5.54
C ILE A 53 0.35 -6.59 -4.48
N ARG A 54 0.94 -7.49 -3.67
CA ARG A 54 0.24 -8.15 -2.57
C ARG A 54 0.02 -7.20 -1.40
N HIS A 55 -1.09 -7.35 -0.68
CA HIS A 55 -1.42 -6.50 0.47
C HIS A 55 -0.33 -6.47 1.56
N MET A 56 0.44 -7.55 1.74
CA MET A 56 1.54 -7.59 2.71
C MET A 56 2.70 -6.68 2.30
N ALA A 57 3.02 -6.64 1.00
CA ALA A 57 4.08 -5.77 0.49
C ALA A 57 3.68 -4.30 0.66
N ILE A 58 2.42 -3.96 0.39
CA ILE A 58 1.90 -2.59 0.58
C ILE A 58 2.01 -2.17 2.05
N GLU A 59 1.60 -3.01 3.00
CA GLU A 59 1.70 -2.70 4.43
C GLU A 59 3.16 -2.59 4.91
N SER A 60 4.04 -3.46 4.42
CA SER A 60 5.48 -3.38 4.71
C SER A 60 6.11 -2.08 4.19
N THR A 61 5.81 -1.70 2.94
CA THR A 61 6.27 -0.43 2.35
C THR A 61 5.73 0.76 3.14
N ARG A 62 4.45 0.75 3.52
CA ARG A 62 3.83 1.81 4.33
C ARG A 62 4.54 1.98 5.67
N LEU A 63 4.80 0.88 6.40
CA LEU A 63 5.52 0.93 7.68
C LEU A 63 6.95 1.46 7.53
N ALA A 64 7.66 1.01 6.50
CA ALA A 64 9.03 1.46 6.23
C ALA A 64 9.09 2.96 5.88
N ALA A 65 8.19 3.41 5.00
CA ALA A 65 8.07 4.82 4.61
C ALA A 65 7.73 5.70 5.82
N ASN A 66 6.67 5.37 6.56
CA ASN A 66 6.26 6.15 7.73
C ASN A 66 7.37 6.22 8.80
N LYS A 67 8.00 5.08 9.15
CA LYS A 67 9.10 5.06 10.13
C LYS A 67 10.27 5.96 9.70
N THR A 68 10.55 6.02 8.40
CA THR A 68 11.64 6.84 7.86
C THR A 68 11.28 8.32 7.87
N LEU A 69 10.06 8.66 7.45
CA LEU A 69 9.54 10.03 7.46
C LEU A 69 9.46 10.57 8.88
N GLU A 70 8.84 9.84 9.79
CA GLU A 70 8.65 10.23 11.18
C GLU A 70 9.99 10.48 11.90
N LYS A 71 11.01 9.64 11.65
CA LYS A 71 12.37 9.85 12.17
C LYS A 71 13.00 11.15 11.66
N LYS A 72 12.65 11.60 10.46
CA LYS A 72 13.28 12.77 9.79
C LYS A 72 12.52 14.07 10.00
N THR A 73 11.20 14.03 9.95
CA THR A 73 10.34 15.23 9.98
C THR A 73 9.54 15.36 11.28
N GLY A 74 9.59 14.35 12.16
CA GLY A 74 8.66 14.23 13.28
C GLY A 74 7.25 13.84 12.83
N GLU A 75 6.36 13.58 13.80
CA GLU A 75 4.98 13.14 13.55
C GLU A 75 4.10 14.18 12.84
N SER A 76 4.42 15.46 12.97
CA SER A 76 3.65 16.57 12.38
C SER A 76 4.18 17.05 11.03
N GLY A 77 5.37 16.58 10.61
CA GLY A 77 6.07 17.11 9.45
C GLY A 77 5.69 16.48 8.10
N TYR A 78 4.77 15.51 8.07
CA TYR A 78 4.34 14.83 6.85
C TYR A 78 2.87 14.40 6.89
N TYR A 79 2.30 14.16 5.70
CA TYR A 79 1.00 13.54 5.47
C TYR A 79 1.02 12.74 4.17
#